data_AF-A0A6G8DGS3-F1
#
_entry.id   AF-A0A6G8DGS3-F1
#
_cell.length_a   1.000
_cell.length_b   1.000
_cell.length_c   1.000
_cell.angle_alpha   90.00
_cell.angle_beta   90.00
_cell.angle_gamma   90.00
#
_symmetry.space_group_name_H-M   'P 1'
#
loop_
_entity.id
_entity.type
_entity.pdbx_description
1 polymer ?
#
loop_
_entity_poly.entity_id
_entity_poly.type
_entity_poly.pdbx_seq_one_letter_code
_entity_poly.pdbx_strand_id
1 'polypeptide(L)'
;MQQYRRGEQGAPIPPRADRFFKVDDDWYFTVRGGKTFGPFCCREEAEKAVDNYLNPRQKYSGNVRPFGSQRARHWYRTQKF
;
A
#
# COMPACT_ATOMS: atom_id res chain seq x y z
N MET A 1 -8.10 15.34 12.87
CA MET A 1 -8.05 14.89 14.28
C MET A 1 -7.42 13.50 14.32
N GLN A 2 -6.39 13.28 15.13
CA GLN A 2 -5.76 11.97 15.29
C GLN A 2 -6.73 11.05 16.07
N GLN A 3 -7.04 9.87 15.54
CA GLN A 3 -7.91 8.89 16.19
C GLN A 3 -7.09 7.82 16.92
N TYR A 4 -7.65 7.24 17.98
CA TYR A 4 -7.08 6.08 18.66
C TYR A 4 -7.23 4.83 17.80
N ARG A 5 -6.17 4.04 17.64
CA ARG A 5 -6.28 2.69 17.09
C ARG A 5 -6.67 1.70 18.17
N ARG A 6 -7.15 0.53 17.77
CA ARG A 6 -7.45 -0.58 18.68
C ARG A 6 -6.21 -0.93 19.50
N GLY A 7 -6.33 -0.87 20.83
CA GLY A 7 -5.23 -1.14 21.77
C GLY A 7 -4.39 0.08 22.18
N GLU A 8 -4.63 1.27 21.62
CA GLU A 8 -3.98 2.52 22.05
C GLU A 8 -4.80 3.29 23.10
N GLN A 9 -5.81 2.65 23.71
CA GLN A 9 -6.67 3.27 24.71
C GLN A 9 -5.90 3.49 26.02
N GLY A 10 -6.04 4.67 26.62
CA GLY A 10 -5.44 4.97 27.93
C GLY A 10 -4.01 5.50 27.91
N ALA A 11 -3.38 5.63 26.74
CA ALA A 11 -2.07 6.27 26.55
C ALA A 11 -2.18 7.48 25.61
N PRO A 12 -1.28 8.48 25.69
CA PRO A 12 -1.26 9.57 24.73
C PRO A 12 -1.01 9.02 23.30
N ILE A 13 -1.70 9.59 22.32
CA ILE A 13 -1.59 9.18 20.92
C ILE A 13 -0.14 9.41 20.43
N PRO A 14 0.57 8.36 19.95
CA PRO A 14 1.92 8.53 19.41
C PRO A 14 1.93 9.51 18.23
N PRO A 15 3.01 10.29 18.03
CA PRO A 15 3.14 11.13 16.84
C PRO A 15 3.09 10.25 15.59
N ARG A 16 2.24 10.61 14.63
CA ARG A 16 2.11 9.89 13.35
C ARG A 16 2.33 10.87 12.21
N ALA A 17 3.33 10.60 11.40
CA ALA A 17 3.55 11.29 10.13
C ALA A 17 2.83 10.54 9.00
N ASP A 18 2.45 11.29 7.96
CA ASP A 18 2.02 10.69 6.70
C ASP A 18 3.21 9.95 6.06
N ARG A 19 2.93 8.97 5.20
CA ARG A 19 3.98 8.25 4.46
C ARG A 19 4.55 9.08 3.33
N PHE A 20 3.78 10.06 2.85
CA PHE A 20 4.17 11.00 1.82
C PHE A 20 4.76 12.26 2.45
N PHE A 21 5.88 12.71 1.91
CA PHE A 21 6.53 13.94 2.36
C PHE A 21 7.15 14.65 1.17
N LYS A 22 7.24 15.98 1.26
CA LYS A 22 7.86 16.84 0.25
C LYS A 22 9.24 17.28 0.75
N VAL A 23 10.25 17.19 -0.11
CA VAL A 23 11.57 17.81 0.11
C VAL A 23 11.78 18.77 -1.05
N ASP A 24 11.92 20.06 -0.75
CA ASP A 24 11.94 21.14 -1.73
C ASP A 24 10.71 21.12 -2.65
N ASP A 25 10.88 20.76 -3.92
CA ASP A 25 9.81 20.63 -4.92
C ASP A 25 9.42 19.20 -5.26
N ASP A 26 10.15 18.22 -4.72
CA ASP A 26 9.96 16.82 -5.01
C ASP A 26 9.16 16.09 -3.92
N TRP A 27 8.36 15.13 -4.36
CA TRP A 27 7.58 14.24 -3.51
C TRP A 27 8.26 12.90 -3.31
N TYR A 28 8.15 12.37 -2.10
CA TYR A 28 8.69 11.09 -1.70
C TYR A 28 7.66 10.30 -0.90
N PHE A 29 7.83 8.98 -0.84
CA PHE A 29 7.12 8.15 0.13
C PHE A 29 8.04 7.17 0.85
N THR A 30 7.71 6.87 2.10
CA THR A 30 8.39 5.85 2.90
C THR A 30 7.57 4.56 3.01
N VAL A 31 8.27 3.42 3.05
CA VAL A 31 7.67 2.12 3.38
C VAL A 31 8.17 1.62 4.73
N ARG A 32 7.40 0.70 5.33
CA ARG A 32 7.85 -0.01 6.53
C ARG A 32 9.18 -0.73 6.21
N GLY A 33 10.15 -0.63 7.11
CA GLY A 33 11.52 -1.10 6.88
C GLY A 33 12.51 0.01 6.49
N GLY A 34 12.07 1.27 6.43
CA GLY A 34 12.95 2.43 6.32
C GLY A 34 13.40 2.76 4.90
N LYS A 35 12.86 2.09 3.88
CA LYS A 35 13.15 2.42 2.48
C LYS A 35 12.29 3.60 2.02
N THR A 36 12.90 4.50 1.25
CA THR A 36 12.28 5.71 0.69
C THR A 36 12.29 5.62 -0.83
N PHE A 37 11.22 6.12 -1.46
CA PHE A 37 11.06 6.14 -2.91
C PHE A 37 10.72 7.56 -3.39
N GLY A 38 11.25 7.91 -4.56
CA GLY A 38 11.16 9.23 -5.19
C GLY A 38 12.46 9.53 -5.94
N PRO A 39 12.65 10.77 -6.43
CA PRO A 39 11.70 11.89 -6.41
C PRO A 39 10.50 11.69 -7.35
N PHE A 40 9.36 12.27 -7.00
CA PHE A 40 8.16 12.37 -7.84
C PHE A 40 7.79 13.84 -8.03
N CYS A 41 7.30 14.21 -9.21
CA CYS A 41 7.00 15.61 -9.53
C CYS A 41 5.78 16.15 -8.76
N CYS A 42 4.85 15.26 -8.41
CA CYS A 42 3.64 15.60 -7.67
C CYS A 42 3.22 14.47 -6.72
N ARG A 43 2.34 14.80 -5.77
CA ARG A 43 1.81 13.84 -4.79
C ARG A 43 1.06 12.70 -5.47
N GLU A 44 0.28 12.99 -6.50
CA GLU A 44 -0.54 12.01 -7.22
C GLU A 44 0.33 10.96 -7.93
N GLU A 45 1.52 11.34 -8.40
CA GLU A 45 2.49 10.41 -8.99
C GLU A 45 3.09 9.48 -7.92
N ALA A 46 3.46 10.03 -6.75
CA ALA A 46 3.91 9.24 -5.61
C ALA A 46 2.82 8.24 -5.16
N GLU A 47 1.55 8.64 -5.15
CA GLU A 47 0.42 7.76 -4.81
C GLU A 47 0.26 6.61 -5.81
N LYS A 48 0.36 6.88 -7.12
CA LYS A 48 0.39 5.84 -8.17
C LYS A 48 1.57 4.89 -8.01
N ALA A 49 2.75 5.42 -7.65
CA ALA A 49 3.93 4.62 -7.41
C ALA A 49 3.77 3.70 -6.19
N VAL A 50 3.11 4.17 -5.12
CA VAL A 50 2.75 3.33 -3.97
C VAL A 50 1.78 2.22 -4.36
N ASP A 51 0.74 2.50 -5.15
CA ASP A 51 -0.20 1.47 -5.59
C ASP A 51 0.52 0.38 -6.42
N ASN A 52 1.39 0.78 -7.34
CA ASN A 52 2.23 -0.15 -8.09
C ASN A 52 3.19 -0.94 -7.19
N TYR A 53 3.70 -0.34 -6.12
CA TYR A 53 4.58 -1.01 -5.16
C TYR A 53 3.84 -2.06 -4.32
N LEU A 54 2.62 -1.75 -3.86
CA LEU A 54 1.78 -2.67 -3.08
C LEU A 54 1.18 -3.78 -3.94
N ASN A 55 0.81 -3.43 -5.17
CA ASN A 55 0.17 -4.32 -6.15
C ASN A 55 1.07 -4.44 -7.38
N PRO A 56 2.26 -5.07 -7.26
CA PRO A 56 3.12 -5.25 -8.42
C PRO A 56 2.32 -6.02 -9.48
N ARG A 57 2.14 -5.40 -10.65
CA ARG A 57 1.56 -6.08 -11.81
C ARG A 57 2.44 -7.28 -12.12
N GLN A 58 2.01 -8.46 -11.67
CA GLN A 58 2.68 -9.71 -12.01
C GLN A 58 2.53 -9.90 -13.52
N LYS A 59 3.54 -9.49 -14.28
CA LYS A 59 3.69 -9.91 -15.67
C LYS A 59 4.06 -11.38 -15.63
N TYR A 60 3.07 -12.26 -15.62
CA TYR A 60 3.32 -13.68 -15.84
C TYR A 60 3.80 -13.83 -17.28
N SER A 61 5.12 -13.92 -17.48
CA SER A 61 5.69 -14.39 -18.74
C SER A 61 5.50 -15.91 -18.80
N GLY A 62 4.64 -16.39 -19.69
CA GLY A 62 4.36 -17.81 -19.87
C GLY A 62 3.10 -18.32 -19.16
N ASN A 63 2.86 -19.62 -19.27
CA ASN A 63 1.62 -20.27 -18.85
C ASN A 63 1.57 -20.56 -17.33
N VAL A 64 2.06 -19.64 -16.50
CA VAL A 64 2.11 -19.80 -15.04
C VAL A 64 1.08 -18.88 -14.40
N ARG A 65 -0.05 -19.45 -14.00
CA ARG A 65 -1.07 -18.78 -13.18
C ARG A 65 -0.79 -19.15 -11.72
N PRO A 66 -0.44 -18.22 -10.82
CA PRO A 66 0.05 -18.55 -9.48
C PRO A 66 -1.06 -19.09 -8.58
N PHE A 67 -2.31 -18.79 -8.93
CA PHE A 67 -3.47 -19.48 -8.39
C PHE A 67 -4.36 -19.82 -9.58
N GLY A 68 -4.30 -21.08 -10.03
CA GLY A 68 -5.16 -21.58 -11.09
C GLY A 68 -6.61 -21.14 -10.88
N SER A 69 -7.29 -20.81 -11.97
CA SER A 69 -8.67 -20.26 -12.04
C SER A 69 -9.72 -21.00 -11.19
N GLN A 70 -9.41 -22.20 -10.71
CA GLN A 70 -10.25 -23.00 -9.84
C GLN A 70 -10.32 -22.49 -8.39
N ARG A 71 -9.23 -21.94 -7.82
CA ARG A 71 -9.20 -21.47 -6.43
C ARG A 71 -9.90 -20.12 -6.24
N ALA A 72 -9.78 -19.22 -7.21
CA ALA A 72 -10.50 -17.95 -7.22
C ALA A 72 -12.03 -18.14 -7.30
N ARG A 73 -12.50 -19.14 -8.06
CA ARG A 73 -13.93 -19.48 -8.16
C ARG A 73 -14.51 -20.02 -6.85
N HIS A 74 -13.73 -20.76 -6.06
CA HIS A 74 -14.22 -21.30 -4.79
C HIS A 74 -14.46 -20.18 -3.75
N TRP A 75 -13.54 -19.22 -3.67
CA TRP A 75 -13.66 -18.07 -2.74
C TRP A 75 -14.88 -17.20 -3.03
N TYR A 76 -15.17 -16.92 -4.31
CA TYR A 76 -16.38 -16.19 -4.71
C TYR A 76 -17.68 -16.98 -4.47
N ARG A 77 -17.63 -18.33 -4.49
CA ARG A 77 -18.82 -19.16 -4.29
C ARG A 77 -19.20 -19.33 -2.81
N THR A 78 -18.24 -19.23 -1.90
CA THR A 78 -18.47 -19.36 -0.44
C THR A 78 -18.85 -18.04 0.25
N GLN A 79 -18.93 -16.92 -0.48
CA GLN A 79 -19.32 -15.60 0.07
C GLN A 79 -20.72 -15.12 -0.34
N LYS A 80 -21.58 -16.01 -0.85
CA LYS A 80 -23.01 -15.69 -0.98
C LYS A 80 -23.76 -16.36 0.16
N PHE A 81 -24.28 -15.52 1.06
CA PHE A 81 -25.47 -15.82 1.85
C PHE A 81 -26.62 -16.20 0.94
#